data_AF-A0A368CGR1-F1
#
_entry.id   AF-A0A368CGR1-F1
#
_cell.length_a   1.000
_cell.length_b   1.000
_cell.length_c   1.000
_cell.angle_alpha   90.00
_cell.angle_beta   90.00
_cell.angle_gamma   90.00
#
_symmetry.space_group_name_H-M   'P 1'
#
loop_
_entity.id
_entity.type
_entity.pdbx_description
1 polymer ?
#
loop_
_entity_poly.entity_id
_entity_poly.type
_entity_poly.pdbx_seq_one_letter_code
_entity_poly.pdbx_strand_id
1 'polypeptide(L)'
;MTDTTDTHESVADDGQTRRRFLTAATSAVGVGGVAGVAVPFLGSWNPSEKAKAAGAPVRADISKLEPGQMVVIEWRGKPVYVLRRTPDQLAGLVTLNDDLKDPSSEVSAQPDYIEGDGRAIKEEFLVMVGLCTHLGCAPKFRPEVGAADMGGEEWLGGFFCPCHGSKFDLAGRVYKGVPASANLEIPPYSYESDSVLVIGVDAEAA
;
A
#
# COMPACT_ATOMS: atom_id res chain seq x y z
N MET A 1 -73.21 27.44 46.45
CA MET A 1 -71.74 27.40 46.30
C MET A 1 -71.39 25.98 45.89
N THR A 2 -71.40 25.72 44.59
CA THR A 2 -70.82 24.50 44.02
C THR A 2 -70.29 24.91 42.66
N ASP A 3 -68.97 24.88 42.62
CA ASP A 3 -68.08 25.24 41.53
C ASP A 3 -68.27 24.28 40.36
N THR A 4 -68.35 24.81 39.14
CA THR A 4 -68.39 24.04 37.90
C THR A 4 -67.17 24.46 37.10
N THR A 5 -66.04 23.86 37.41
CA THR A 5 -64.77 24.04 36.71
C THR A 5 -64.28 22.69 36.19
N ASP A 6 -63.77 22.73 34.96
CA ASP A 6 -62.90 21.75 34.31
C ASP A 6 -63.42 20.38 33.90
N THR A 7 -64.17 20.35 32.79
CA THR A 7 -64.20 19.18 31.89
C THR A 7 -63.71 19.47 30.48
N HIS A 8 -63.27 20.71 30.18
CA HIS A 8 -62.84 21.10 28.83
C HIS A 8 -61.33 21.06 28.60
N GLU A 9 -60.51 20.94 29.66
CA GLU A 9 -59.05 20.97 29.54
C GLU A 9 -58.43 19.57 29.28
N SER A 10 -59.08 18.47 29.72
CA SER A 10 -58.49 17.12 29.68
C SER A 10 -58.49 16.44 28.30
N VAL A 11 -59.41 16.80 27.40
CA VAL A 11 -59.53 16.17 26.07
C VAL A 11 -58.54 16.77 25.07
N ALA A 12 -58.22 18.06 25.20
CA ALA A 12 -57.23 18.73 24.35
C ALA A 12 -55.80 18.25 24.66
N ASP A 13 -55.52 17.95 25.93
CA ASP A 13 -54.22 17.46 26.41
C ASP A 13 -53.91 16.01 25.98
N ASP A 14 -54.89 15.09 26.02
CA ASP A 14 -54.69 13.68 25.59
C ASP A 14 -54.40 13.58 24.07
N GLY A 15 -55.10 14.37 23.26
CA GLY A 15 -54.89 14.42 21.81
C GLY A 15 -53.51 14.98 21.43
N GLN A 16 -53.05 16.01 22.14
CA GLN A 16 -51.72 16.60 21.91
C GLN A 16 -50.60 15.66 22.36
N THR A 17 -50.80 14.94 23.46
CA THR A 17 -49.85 13.94 23.98
C THR A 17 -49.72 12.74 23.05
N ARG A 18 -50.83 12.17 22.55
CA ARG A 18 -50.80 11.09 21.54
C ARG A 18 -50.12 11.53 20.25
N ARG A 19 -50.38 12.74 19.76
CA ARG A 19 -49.75 13.25 18.53
C ARG A 19 -48.25 13.42 18.70
N ARG A 20 -47.78 13.95 19.84
CA ARG A 20 -46.35 14.05 20.15
C ARG A 20 -45.69 12.68 20.23
N PHE A 21 -46.34 11.71 20.88
CA PHE A 21 -45.85 10.33 20.96
C PHE A 21 -45.72 9.70 19.57
N LEU A 22 -46.76 9.75 18.74
CA LEU A 22 -46.74 9.18 17.39
C LEU A 22 -45.68 9.85 16.50
N THR A 23 -45.52 11.17 16.59
CA THR A 23 -44.46 11.89 15.86
C THR A 23 -43.07 11.45 16.34
N ALA A 24 -42.84 11.37 17.65
CA ALA A 24 -41.55 10.94 18.20
C ALA A 24 -41.22 9.50 17.81
N ALA A 25 -42.18 8.58 17.92
CA ALA A 25 -42.02 7.18 17.53
C ALA A 25 -41.74 7.04 16.02
N THR A 26 -42.49 7.76 15.17
CA THR A 26 -42.28 7.74 13.72
C THR A 26 -40.93 8.31 13.33
N SER A 27 -40.50 9.41 13.96
CA SER A 27 -39.17 9.99 13.76
C SER A 27 -38.05 9.03 14.19
N ALA A 28 -38.19 8.34 15.32
CA ALA A 28 -37.21 7.36 15.77
C ALA A 28 -37.08 6.19 14.79
N VAL A 29 -38.21 5.66 14.30
CA VAL A 29 -38.21 4.62 13.25
C VAL A 29 -37.60 5.14 11.95
N GLY A 30 -37.92 6.37 11.54
CA GLY A 30 -37.35 7.00 10.35
C GLY A 30 -35.83 7.13 10.43
N VAL A 31 -35.30 7.63 11.55
CA VAL A 31 -33.85 7.72 11.80
C VAL A 31 -33.21 6.33 11.79
N GLY A 32 -33.82 5.35 12.47
CA GLY A 32 -33.36 3.96 12.47
C GLY A 32 -33.33 3.35 11.07
N GLY A 33 -34.35 3.61 10.25
CA GLY A 33 -34.42 3.16 8.86
C GLY A 33 -33.33 3.77 7.98
N VAL A 34 -33.08 5.09 8.12
CA VAL A 34 -32.01 5.78 7.38
C VAL A 34 -30.64 5.21 7.76
N ALA A 35 -30.36 5.02 9.06
CA ALA A 35 -29.12 4.39 9.50
C ALA A 35 -28.99 2.95 8.99
N GLY A 36 -30.10 2.18 9.04
CA GLY A 36 -30.15 0.79 8.58
C GLY A 36 -29.85 0.61 7.09
N VAL A 37 -30.10 1.63 6.25
CA VAL A 37 -29.76 1.61 4.82
C VAL A 37 -28.38 2.24 4.56
N ALA A 38 -28.09 3.38 5.18
CA ALA A 38 -26.85 4.13 4.92
C ALA A 38 -25.60 3.37 5.34
N VAL A 39 -25.62 2.67 6.48
CA VAL A 39 -24.47 1.93 6.99
C VAL A 39 -24.01 0.81 6.04
N PRO A 40 -24.87 -0.16 5.63
CA PRO A 40 -24.45 -1.20 4.70
C PRO A 40 -24.18 -0.65 3.29
N PHE A 41 -24.85 0.42 2.86
CA PHE A 41 -24.58 1.06 1.57
C PHE A 41 -23.17 1.65 1.53
N LEU A 42 -22.78 2.46 2.52
CA LEU A 42 -21.41 2.97 2.62
C LEU A 42 -20.40 1.84 2.86
N GLY A 43 -20.78 0.85 3.67
CA GLY A 43 -19.98 -0.35 3.90
C GLY A 43 -19.72 -1.16 2.63
N SER A 44 -20.57 -1.06 1.61
CA SER A 44 -20.37 -1.74 0.32
C SER A 44 -19.18 -1.21 -0.49
N TRP A 45 -18.65 -0.03 -0.13
CA TRP A 45 -17.42 0.51 -0.72
C TRP A 45 -16.14 -0.03 -0.07
N ASN A 46 -16.25 -0.73 1.07
CA ASN A 46 -15.09 -1.41 1.67
C ASN A 46 -14.66 -2.62 0.83
N PRO A 47 -13.40 -3.08 0.98
CA PRO A 47 -12.90 -4.25 0.26
C PRO A 47 -13.78 -5.48 0.47
N SER A 48 -14.17 -6.13 -0.62
CA SER A 48 -14.93 -7.39 -0.60
C SER A 48 -14.10 -8.55 0.00
N GLU A 49 -14.75 -9.63 0.43
CA GLU A 49 -14.05 -10.83 0.92
C GLU A 49 -13.11 -11.43 -0.13
N LYS A 50 -13.46 -11.37 -1.42
CA LYS A 50 -12.55 -11.76 -2.51
C LYS A 50 -11.30 -10.90 -2.55
N ALA A 51 -11.46 -9.58 -2.36
CA ALA A 51 -10.33 -8.65 -2.30
C ALA A 51 -9.45 -8.87 -1.05
N LYS A 52 -10.07 -9.20 0.10
CA LYS A 52 -9.32 -9.57 1.32
C LYS A 52 -8.58 -10.89 1.16
N ALA A 53 -9.19 -11.90 0.52
CA ALA A 53 -8.57 -13.20 0.26
C ALA A 53 -7.41 -13.10 -0.74
N ALA A 54 -7.49 -12.23 -1.75
CA ALA A 54 -6.35 -11.85 -2.60
C ALA A 54 -5.20 -11.19 -1.82
N GLY A 55 -5.45 -10.84 -0.55
CA GLY A 55 -4.49 -10.38 0.44
C GLY A 55 -3.54 -11.44 0.99
N ALA A 56 -3.77 -12.72 0.69
CA ALA A 56 -3.00 -13.85 1.21
C ALA A 56 -1.55 -13.89 0.71
N PRO A 57 -0.65 -14.59 1.42
CA PRO A 57 0.72 -14.78 0.97
C PRO A 57 0.82 -15.48 -0.39
N VAL A 58 1.83 -15.12 -1.17
CA VAL A 58 2.12 -15.71 -2.49
C VAL A 58 3.47 -16.41 -2.43
N ARG A 59 3.50 -17.67 -2.87
CA ARG A 59 4.72 -18.45 -3.08
C ARG A 59 5.22 -18.27 -4.51
N ALA A 60 6.51 -17.99 -4.67
CA ALA A 60 7.15 -17.87 -5.96
C ALA A 60 8.47 -18.65 -6.00
N ASP A 61 8.61 -19.48 -7.04
CA ASP A 61 9.86 -20.17 -7.34
C ASP A 61 10.78 -19.25 -8.14
N ILE A 62 11.94 -18.95 -7.58
CA ILE A 62 12.98 -18.08 -8.15
C ILE A 62 14.21 -18.87 -8.62
N SER A 63 14.13 -20.20 -8.67
CA SER A 63 15.26 -21.09 -9.05
C SER A 63 15.84 -20.81 -10.43
N LYS A 64 15.05 -20.24 -11.35
CA LYS A 64 15.44 -19.93 -12.73
C LYS A 64 15.82 -18.46 -12.94
N LEU A 65 15.86 -17.66 -11.88
CA LEU A 65 16.19 -16.25 -11.98
C LEU A 65 17.72 -16.09 -12.06
N GLU A 66 18.21 -15.65 -13.21
CA GLU A 66 19.64 -15.43 -13.43
C GLU A 66 20.08 -14.04 -12.93
N PRO A 67 21.37 -13.85 -12.58
CA PRO A 67 21.89 -12.53 -12.21
C PRO A 67 21.63 -11.48 -13.31
N GLY A 68 21.20 -10.30 -12.88
CA GLY A 68 20.75 -9.20 -13.74
C GLY A 68 19.29 -9.31 -14.21
N GLN A 69 18.60 -10.43 -13.96
CA GLN A 69 17.22 -10.62 -14.37
C GLN A 69 16.22 -10.23 -13.28
N MET A 70 15.04 -9.79 -13.74
CA MET A 70 13.92 -9.48 -12.89
C MET A 70 12.68 -10.22 -13.35
N VAL A 71 11.90 -10.73 -12.40
CA VAL A 71 10.54 -11.23 -12.60
C VAL A 71 9.55 -10.37 -11.85
N VAL A 72 8.31 -10.36 -12.33
CA VAL A 72 7.19 -9.65 -11.69
C VAL A 72 6.20 -10.67 -11.18
N ILE A 73 5.91 -10.61 -9.88
CA ILE A 73 4.96 -11.47 -9.19
C ILE A 73 3.79 -10.60 -8.73
N GLU A 74 2.56 -11.04 -8.92
CA GLU A 74 1.39 -10.31 -8.40
C GLU A 74 1.14 -10.66 -6.93
N TRP A 75 1.03 -9.66 -6.08
CA TRP A 75 0.62 -9.80 -4.67
C TRP A 75 -0.35 -8.69 -4.30
N ARG A 76 -1.54 -9.05 -3.81
CA ARG A 76 -2.63 -8.09 -3.48
C ARG A 76 -3.03 -7.16 -4.63
N GLY A 77 -2.95 -7.64 -5.87
CA GLY A 77 -3.18 -6.86 -7.08
C GLY A 77 -2.10 -5.81 -7.38
N LYS A 78 -0.98 -5.84 -6.65
CA LYS A 78 0.20 -4.98 -6.89
C LYS A 78 1.31 -5.82 -7.55
N PRO A 79 2.10 -5.25 -8.48
CA PRO A 79 3.30 -5.90 -8.97
C PRO A 79 4.38 -5.89 -7.88
N VAL A 80 5.01 -7.03 -7.64
CA VAL A 80 6.21 -7.18 -6.82
C VAL A 80 7.35 -7.57 -7.74
N TYR A 81 8.37 -6.73 -7.77
CA TYR A 81 9.59 -6.95 -8.52
C TYR A 81 10.53 -7.80 -7.68
N VAL A 82 11.00 -8.90 -8.27
CA VAL A 82 12.07 -9.71 -7.73
C VAL A 82 13.23 -9.67 -8.70
N LEU A 83 14.28 -8.96 -8.30
CA LEU A 83 15.49 -8.76 -9.09
C LEU A 83 16.62 -9.54 -8.45
N ARG A 84 17.31 -10.39 -9.22
CA ARG A 84 18.58 -10.98 -8.82
C ARG A 84 19.71 -10.08 -9.30
N ARG A 85 20.36 -9.37 -8.40
CA ARG A 85 21.45 -8.43 -8.67
C ARG A 85 22.77 -9.17 -8.87
N THR A 86 23.61 -8.62 -9.74
CA THR A 86 24.99 -9.07 -9.91
C THR A 86 25.89 -8.47 -8.82
N PRO A 87 27.07 -9.05 -8.57
CA PRO A 87 28.05 -8.47 -7.65
C PRO A 87 28.44 -7.02 -7.99
N ASP A 88 28.60 -6.71 -9.26
CA ASP A 88 28.96 -5.35 -9.70
C ASP A 88 27.82 -4.35 -9.42
N GLN A 89 26.57 -4.77 -9.62
CA GLN A 89 25.41 -3.95 -9.29
C GLN A 89 25.30 -3.68 -7.79
N LEU A 90 25.63 -4.66 -6.94
CA LEU A 90 25.66 -4.49 -5.49
C LEU A 90 26.78 -3.53 -5.06
N ALA A 91 27.98 -3.69 -5.62
CA ALA A 91 29.12 -2.84 -5.32
C ALA A 91 28.85 -1.36 -5.69
N GLY A 92 28.11 -1.12 -6.78
CA GLY A 92 27.74 0.22 -7.23
C GLY A 92 26.67 0.92 -6.37
N LEU A 93 25.96 0.24 -5.48
CA LEU A 93 24.90 0.87 -4.67
C LEU A 93 25.45 1.94 -3.74
N VAL A 94 26.56 1.65 -3.06
CA VAL A 94 27.15 2.52 -2.04
C VAL A 94 27.68 3.82 -2.65
N THR A 95 28.10 3.77 -3.92
CA THR A 95 28.65 4.95 -4.62
C THR A 95 27.58 5.98 -5.00
N LEU A 96 26.29 5.62 -4.91
CA LEU A 96 25.17 6.49 -5.27
C LEU A 96 24.59 7.25 -4.07
N ASN A 97 25.04 7.00 -2.84
CA ASN A 97 24.37 7.51 -1.63
C ASN A 97 24.23 9.04 -1.61
N ASP A 98 25.17 9.79 -2.18
CA ASP A 98 25.11 11.25 -2.28
C ASP A 98 24.09 11.76 -3.30
N ASP A 99 23.64 10.92 -4.23
CA ASP A 99 22.63 11.26 -5.25
C ASP A 99 21.22 10.85 -4.84
N LEU A 100 21.07 10.12 -3.73
CA LEU A 100 19.80 9.58 -3.26
C LEU A 100 19.13 10.50 -2.25
N LYS A 101 17.80 10.57 -2.32
CA LYS A 101 16.97 11.36 -1.41
C LYS A 101 16.83 10.71 -0.03
N ASP A 102 16.81 9.38 0.02
CA ASP A 102 16.68 8.59 1.25
C ASP A 102 17.63 7.37 1.22
N PRO A 103 18.97 7.57 1.29
CA PRO A 103 19.93 6.48 1.17
C PRO A 103 19.79 5.43 2.29
N SER A 104 19.48 5.87 3.51
CA SER A 104 19.32 5.02 4.70
C SER A 104 17.91 4.46 4.89
N SER A 105 16.98 4.73 3.96
CA SER A 105 15.58 4.25 4.01
C SER A 105 14.78 4.71 5.24
N GLU A 106 15.05 5.90 5.79
CA GLU A 106 14.42 6.41 7.01
C GLU A 106 12.92 6.72 6.85
N VAL A 107 12.48 7.07 5.64
CA VAL A 107 11.08 7.41 5.35
C VAL A 107 10.36 6.34 4.54
N SER A 108 11.07 5.27 4.20
CA SER A 108 10.61 4.25 3.27
C SER A 108 9.82 3.15 3.99
N ALA A 109 8.74 2.68 3.36
CA ALA A 109 7.96 1.58 3.91
C ALA A 109 8.68 0.24 3.66
N GLN A 110 9.21 -0.36 4.72
CA GLN A 110 9.86 -1.66 4.69
C GLN A 110 9.82 -2.32 6.07
N PRO A 111 9.94 -3.66 6.16
CA PRO A 111 10.06 -4.34 7.45
C PRO A 111 11.35 -3.96 8.20
N ASP A 112 11.30 -3.96 9.53
CA ASP A 112 12.43 -3.55 10.39
C ASP A 112 13.69 -4.42 10.21
N TYR A 113 13.53 -5.69 9.84
CA TYR A 113 14.66 -6.60 9.55
C TYR A 113 15.35 -6.35 8.21
N ILE A 114 14.87 -5.38 7.42
CA ILE A 114 15.48 -4.98 6.16
C ILE A 114 16.27 -3.70 6.38
N GLU A 115 17.59 -3.86 6.46
CA GLU A 115 18.53 -2.76 6.69
C GLU A 115 19.60 -2.70 5.59
N GLY A 116 20.40 -1.62 5.63
CA GLY A 116 21.53 -1.42 4.73
C GLY A 116 21.18 -1.01 3.30
N ASP A 117 22.21 -0.68 2.53
CA ASP A 117 22.08 -0.14 1.16
C ASP A 117 21.46 -1.13 0.18
N GLY A 118 21.64 -2.43 0.44
CA GLY A 118 21.08 -3.51 -0.36
C GLY A 118 19.56 -3.68 -0.19
N ARG A 119 18.99 -3.25 0.95
CA ARG A 119 17.56 -3.36 1.27
C ARG A 119 16.98 -4.75 0.95
N ALA A 120 17.61 -5.82 1.43
CA ALA A 120 17.18 -7.20 1.18
C ALA A 120 17.67 -8.17 2.27
N ILE A 121 16.95 -9.28 2.49
CA ILE A 121 17.37 -10.36 3.40
C ILE A 121 18.60 -11.10 2.82
N LYS A 122 18.53 -11.48 1.55
CA LYS A 122 19.65 -12.00 0.76
C LYS A 122 20.06 -10.90 -0.20
N GLU A 123 21.26 -10.33 -0.06
CA GLU A 123 21.66 -9.15 -0.82
C GLU A 123 21.49 -9.31 -2.34
N GLU A 124 21.72 -10.49 -2.92
CA GLU A 124 21.51 -10.67 -4.36
C GLU A 124 20.03 -10.55 -4.77
N PHE A 125 19.05 -10.81 -3.91
CA PHE A 125 17.63 -10.81 -4.27
C PHE A 125 16.90 -9.60 -3.69
N LEU A 126 16.71 -8.57 -4.51
CA LEU A 126 15.83 -7.45 -4.16
C LEU A 126 14.37 -7.85 -4.39
N VAL A 127 13.55 -7.67 -3.35
CA VAL A 127 12.10 -7.89 -3.40
C VAL A 127 11.40 -6.59 -3.03
N MET A 128 10.66 -6.00 -3.95
CA MET A 128 9.99 -4.70 -3.71
C MET A 128 8.69 -4.57 -4.47
N VAL A 129 7.74 -3.80 -3.94
CA VAL A 129 6.51 -3.43 -4.61
C VAL A 129 6.85 -2.46 -5.75
N GLY A 130 6.53 -2.86 -6.98
CA GLY A 130 6.74 -2.10 -8.20
C GLY A 130 5.75 -0.96 -8.40
N LEU A 131 5.49 -0.16 -7.36
CA LEU A 131 4.61 1.01 -7.41
C LEU A 131 5.40 2.25 -7.02
N CYS A 132 5.53 3.19 -7.96
CA CYS A 132 6.20 4.45 -7.73
C CYS A 132 5.55 5.22 -6.58
N THR A 133 6.35 5.65 -5.61
CA THR A 133 5.91 6.41 -4.42
C THR A 133 5.41 7.83 -4.72
N HIS A 134 5.45 8.26 -5.98
CA HIS A 134 4.76 9.47 -6.41
C HIS A 134 3.23 9.25 -6.47
N LEU A 135 2.76 8.48 -7.46
CA LEU A 135 1.32 8.28 -7.75
C LEU A 135 0.99 6.84 -8.21
N GLY A 136 1.85 5.86 -7.90
CA GLY A 136 1.55 4.44 -8.06
C GLY A 136 1.77 3.84 -9.46
N CYS A 137 2.29 4.59 -10.44
CA CYS A 137 2.70 3.99 -11.71
C CYS A 137 3.81 2.93 -11.51
N ALA A 138 3.81 1.87 -12.32
CA ALA A 138 4.86 0.86 -12.30
C ALA A 138 6.17 1.37 -12.94
N PRO A 139 7.28 1.50 -12.18
CA PRO A 139 8.57 1.91 -12.75
C PRO A 139 9.08 0.84 -13.73
N LYS A 140 9.64 1.25 -14.85
CA LYS A 140 10.29 0.36 -15.83
C LYS A 140 11.67 0.00 -15.35
N PHE A 141 12.04 -1.27 -15.48
CA PHE A 141 13.42 -1.72 -15.24
C PHE A 141 14.34 -1.17 -16.34
N ARG A 142 15.44 -0.55 -15.93
CA ARG A 142 16.44 0.12 -16.79
C ARG A 142 17.85 -0.28 -16.33
N PRO A 143 18.29 -1.52 -16.57
CA PRO A 143 19.57 -2.03 -16.09
C PRO A 143 20.78 -1.50 -16.86
N GLU A 144 20.59 -0.80 -17.97
CA GLU A 144 21.67 -0.42 -18.87
C GLU A 144 22.57 0.65 -18.24
N VAL A 145 23.79 0.29 -17.83
CA VAL A 145 24.79 1.24 -17.30
C VAL A 145 25.21 2.23 -18.39
N GLY A 146 25.39 3.49 -18.04
CA GLY A 146 25.85 4.52 -18.97
C GLY A 146 24.77 5.04 -19.93
N ALA A 147 23.50 4.70 -19.72
CA ALA A 147 22.42 5.05 -20.63
C ALA A 147 22.27 6.57 -20.80
N ALA A 148 22.46 7.05 -22.03
CA ALA A 148 22.49 8.49 -22.35
C ALA A 148 21.18 9.21 -22.00
N ASP A 149 20.03 8.55 -22.16
CA ASP A 149 18.71 9.10 -21.80
C ASP A 149 18.46 9.14 -20.29
N MET A 150 19.31 8.47 -19.50
CA MET A 150 19.17 8.35 -18.06
C MET A 150 20.19 9.17 -17.26
N GLY A 151 21.12 9.87 -17.92
CA GLY A 151 22.19 10.63 -17.27
C GLY A 151 23.60 10.28 -17.76
N GLY A 152 23.73 9.36 -18.71
CA GLY A 152 25.03 8.96 -19.23
C GLY A 152 25.82 8.14 -18.21
N GLU A 153 27.11 8.41 -18.08
CA GLU A 153 28.06 7.63 -17.27
C GLU A 153 27.68 7.51 -15.79
N GLU A 154 26.93 8.46 -15.24
CA GLU A 154 26.46 8.46 -13.85
C GLU A 154 25.34 7.43 -13.59
N TRP A 155 24.67 6.93 -14.64
CA TRP A 155 23.60 5.97 -14.51
C TRP A 155 24.14 4.55 -14.37
N LEU A 156 24.05 3.97 -13.17
CA LEU A 156 24.51 2.60 -12.87
C LEU A 156 23.42 1.53 -12.99
N GLY A 157 22.31 1.86 -13.67
CA GLY A 157 21.14 1.01 -13.75
C GLY A 157 20.14 1.26 -12.62
N GLY A 158 18.89 0.85 -12.83
CA GLY A 158 17.83 1.02 -11.84
C GLY A 158 16.45 0.95 -12.45
N PHE A 159 15.58 1.87 -12.02
CA PHE A 159 14.19 1.95 -12.44
C PHE A 159 13.79 3.37 -12.83
N PHE A 160 12.97 3.47 -13.88
CA PHE A 160 12.47 4.74 -14.38
C PHE A 160 10.94 4.75 -14.46
N CYS A 161 10.30 5.70 -13.78
CA CYS A 161 8.86 5.91 -13.84
C CYS A 161 8.52 7.02 -14.85
N PRO A 162 8.01 6.68 -16.05
CA PRO A 162 7.81 7.65 -17.13
C PRO A 162 6.64 8.62 -16.89
N CYS A 163 5.78 8.35 -15.90
CA CYS A 163 4.61 9.19 -15.63
C CYS A 163 5.02 10.63 -15.27
N HIS A 164 6.07 10.79 -14.46
CA HIS A 164 6.56 12.11 -14.00
C HIS A 164 8.08 12.16 -13.86
N GLY A 165 8.81 11.21 -14.45
CA GLY A 165 10.27 11.23 -14.54
C GLY A 165 11.02 10.80 -13.26
N SER A 166 10.38 10.06 -12.35
CA SER A 166 11.07 9.57 -11.15
C SER A 166 12.07 8.45 -11.48
N LYS A 167 13.25 8.53 -10.86
CA LYS A 167 14.34 7.56 -11.01
C LYS A 167 14.61 6.89 -9.67
N PHE A 168 14.95 5.61 -9.73
CA PHE A 168 15.36 4.81 -8.58
C PHE A 168 16.58 3.98 -8.97
N ASP A 169 17.47 3.70 -8.02
CA ASP A 169 18.63 2.82 -8.25
C ASP A 169 18.23 1.33 -8.24
N LEU A 170 19.22 0.43 -8.35
CA LEU A 170 18.99 -1.02 -8.31
C LEU A 170 18.66 -1.59 -6.92
N ALA A 171 18.55 -0.76 -5.87
CA ALA A 171 17.97 -1.09 -4.57
C ALA A 171 16.57 -0.47 -4.40
N GLY A 172 16.02 0.14 -5.45
CA GLY A 172 14.73 0.83 -5.42
C GLY A 172 14.78 2.15 -4.63
N ARG A 173 15.97 2.69 -4.36
CA ARG A 173 16.16 3.94 -3.64
C ARG A 173 15.99 5.13 -4.56
N VAL A 174 15.24 6.14 -4.13
CA VAL A 174 14.84 7.27 -4.96
C VAL A 174 15.98 8.29 -5.10
N TYR A 175 16.24 8.75 -6.32
CA TYR A 175 17.20 9.82 -6.60
C TYR A 175 16.69 11.19 -6.10
N LYS A 176 17.61 12.13 -5.86
CA LYS A 176 17.29 13.54 -5.59
C LYS A 176 16.66 14.19 -6.83
N GLY A 177 15.91 15.27 -6.61
CA GLY A 177 15.40 16.12 -7.70
C GLY A 177 14.25 15.54 -8.52
N VAL A 178 13.62 14.45 -8.07
CA VAL A 178 12.43 13.87 -8.72
C VAL A 178 11.17 13.89 -7.83
N PRO A 179 9.95 13.77 -8.41
CA PRO A 179 8.70 13.88 -7.65
C PRO A 179 8.41 12.76 -6.64
N ALA A 180 9.01 11.58 -6.81
CA ALA A 180 8.82 10.45 -5.89
C ALA A 180 9.22 10.83 -4.45
N SER A 181 8.40 10.44 -3.48
CA SER A 181 8.51 10.90 -2.10
C SER A 181 9.52 10.08 -1.28
N ALA A 182 9.59 8.77 -1.52
CA ALA A 182 10.39 7.80 -0.77
C ALA A 182 10.89 6.64 -1.68
N ASN A 183 11.71 5.73 -1.14
CA ASN A 183 12.15 4.53 -1.86
C ASN A 183 10.97 3.60 -2.12
N LEU A 184 11.10 2.69 -3.10
CA LEU A 184 10.07 1.69 -3.38
C LEU A 184 9.85 0.79 -2.16
N GLU A 185 8.56 0.55 -1.85
CA GLU A 185 8.14 -0.24 -0.68
C GLU A 185 8.70 -1.66 -0.77
N ILE A 186 9.19 -2.18 0.35
CA ILE A 186 9.54 -3.61 0.47
C ILE A 186 8.38 -4.28 1.18
N PRO A 187 7.72 -5.28 0.56
CA PRO A 187 6.66 -6.00 1.23
C PRO A 187 7.26 -6.88 2.34
N PRO A 188 6.47 -7.34 3.33
CA PRO A 188 6.92 -8.42 4.20
C PRO A 188 7.17 -9.69 3.37
N TYR A 189 8.31 -10.34 3.54
CA TYR A 189 8.62 -11.60 2.85
C TYR A 189 9.59 -12.48 3.63
N SER A 190 9.62 -13.76 3.26
CA SER A 190 10.54 -14.76 3.81
C SER A 190 10.95 -15.79 2.75
N TYR A 191 11.92 -16.63 3.08
CA TYR A 191 12.35 -17.75 2.24
C TYR A 191 11.93 -19.06 2.91
N GLU A 192 11.11 -19.84 2.23
CA GLU A 192 10.77 -21.19 2.69
C GLU A 192 11.88 -22.20 2.36
N SER A 193 12.62 -21.93 1.29
CA SER A 193 13.84 -22.63 0.91
C SER A 193 14.74 -21.67 0.12
N ASP A 194 15.90 -22.14 -0.35
CA ASP A 194 16.81 -21.29 -1.10
C ASP A 194 16.24 -20.70 -2.39
N SER A 195 15.25 -21.35 -2.99
CA SER A 195 14.63 -20.93 -4.25
C SER A 195 13.14 -20.65 -4.16
N VAL A 196 12.53 -20.71 -2.97
CA VAL A 196 11.09 -20.43 -2.79
C VAL A 196 10.91 -19.22 -1.90
N LEU A 197 10.50 -18.13 -2.53
CA LEU A 197 10.16 -16.86 -1.90
C LEU A 197 8.68 -16.85 -1.48
N VAL A 198 8.40 -16.41 -0.26
CA VAL A 198 7.03 -16.21 0.25
C VAL A 198 6.80 -14.73 0.50
N ILE A 199 5.95 -14.10 -0.32
CA ILE A 199 5.61 -12.68 -0.21
C ILE A 199 4.33 -12.53 0.62
N GLY A 200 4.31 -11.63 1.59
CA GLY A 200 3.18 -11.33 2.46
C GLY A 200 3.28 -11.91 3.88
N VAL A 201 4.42 -12.50 4.25
CA VAL A 201 4.71 -13.06 5.59
C VAL A 201 6.07 -12.56 6.03
N ASP A 202 6.16 -12.02 7.26
CA ASP A 202 7.43 -11.59 7.83
C ASP A 202 8.35 -12.76 8.16
N ALA A 203 9.66 -12.56 7.97
CA ALA A 203 10.68 -13.55 8.30
C ALA A 203 10.68 -13.97 9.78
N GLU A 204 10.27 -13.09 10.70
CA GLU A 204 10.15 -13.39 12.13
C GLU A 204 8.91 -14.22 12.49
N ALA A 205 7.94 -14.32 11.57
CA ALA A 205 6.71 -15.10 11.75
C ALA A 205 6.75 -16.47 11.03
N ALA A 206 7.87 -16.80 10.39
CA ALA A 206 8.09 -18.03 9.62
C ALA A 206 8.79 -19.12 10.44
#